data_AF-A0A356K0D3-F1
#
_entry.id   AF-A0A356K0D3-F1
#
_cell.length_a   1.000
_cell.length_b   1.000
_cell.length_c   1.000
_cell.angle_alpha   90.00
_cell.angle_beta   90.00
_cell.angle_gamma   90.00
#
_symmetry.space_group_name_H-M   'P 1'
#
loop_
_entity.id
_entity.type
_entity.pdbx_description
1 polymer ?
#
loop_
_entity_poly.entity_id
_entity_poly.type
_entity_poly.pdbx_seq_one_letter_code
_entity_poly.pdbx_strand_id
1 'polypeptide(L)'
;MKTKTGNKLNESVQEKPRLVSAGQGFSVLKTVEYKGRFLYSKYNPAKAIETYIDKIQVLSGTLVILCSPLLWYGIEKIKSLLPENCEIIALENDENLFGLAMQNNSAGIPLFKLSEGEKIDSFVRSICKGGSIKRALKIDFSAGVNFSKEKFDFTVNAISEIIATFWKNRITLVKFGRLFSKNFLRNIARLEHSKTLEDEANTVSKPLLVLGAGEGLDSLPYSTFSPNDFFIIAVDAALAPLVSRNIMPDAVVTMESQIAIEKAFLGAKNKNILLFADLCARPEATKILSGNIIWFATKYADGNFFDNLKNEKIIKNFIEPMGSVGLAATYIALKLRRTSSVPVFVAGLDFSYSIGITHAKGTMALKQRFINSGRLMPIENYDAAFSMAAQTVISKSGKKICSTKILLQYAQQFCMMFKNERNIFDCSSTGINLGIPQSSLFTTKENMQKEKCKSNKNVSNFCEEEKKKLEELRSLLSDGEKSPFRKNLHKEISLSEQIKKIAEEREYLFLHFPDGYVFKMEQSFLKRIRAETDFFIKQLEIAIRENKPL
;
A
#
# COMPACT_ATOMS: atom_id res chain seq x y z
N MET A 1 57.06 28.98 -36.17
CA MET A 1 56.81 27.81 -35.28
C MET A 1 55.32 27.77 -34.95
N LYS A 2 54.71 26.59 -35.14
CA LYS A 2 53.26 26.36 -35.28
C LYS A 2 52.43 26.84 -34.08
N THR A 3 51.45 27.70 -34.34
CA THR A 3 50.29 27.94 -33.46
C THR A 3 49.21 26.89 -33.77
N LYS A 4 48.86 26.09 -32.76
CA LYS A 4 47.71 25.16 -32.78
C LYS A 4 46.42 25.97 -32.66
N THR A 5 45.64 26.01 -33.73
CA THR A 5 44.26 26.49 -33.73
C THR A 5 43.32 25.38 -33.27
N GLY A 6 42.24 25.79 -32.59
CA GLY A 6 41.49 24.96 -31.67
C GLY A 6 40.64 23.87 -32.33
N ASN A 7 40.59 22.72 -31.65
CA ASN A 7 39.49 21.78 -31.77
C ASN A 7 38.25 22.42 -31.13
N LYS A 8 37.33 22.92 -31.96
CA LYS A 8 35.93 23.04 -31.56
C LYS A 8 35.41 21.62 -31.31
N LEU A 9 35.00 21.36 -30.08
CA LEU A 9 34.14 20.24 -29.75
C LEU A 9 32.89 20.32 -30.63
N ASN A 10 32.80 19.41 -31.60
CA ASN A 10 31.57 19.22 -32.36
C ASN A 10 30.47 18.79 -31.38
N GLU A 11 29.43 19.60 -31.29
CA GLU A 11 28.12 19.18 -30.81
C GLU A 11 27.74 17.87 -31.51
N SER A 12 27.43 16.85 -30.71
CA SER A 12 27.06 15.52 -31.18
C SER A 12 25.85 15.60 -32.11
N VAL A 13 26.07 15.49 -33.43
CA VAL A 13 24.99 15.21 -34.38
C VAL A 13 24.32 13.92 -33.90
N GLN A 14 23.08 14.02 -33.42
CA GLN A 14 22.27 12.86 -33.07
C GLN A 14 22.11 12.01 -34.33
N GLU A 15 22.93 10.97 -34.43
CA GLU A 15 22.81 9.95 -35.48
C GLU A 15 21.37 9.43 -35.46
N LYS A 16 20.72 9.36 -36.63
CA LYS A 16 19.33 8.88 -36.78
C LYS A 16 19.33 7.41 -37.23
N PRO A 17 18.37 6.58 -36.81
CA PRO A 17 18.25 5.20 -37.26
C PRO A 17 17.98 5.17 -38.77
N ARG A 18 18.72 4.30 -39.47
CA ARG A 18 18.63 4.14 -40.92
C ARG A 18 18.04 2.78 -41.24
N LEU A 19 17.07 2.77 -42.16
CA LEU A 19 16.53 1.55 -42.71
C LEU A 19 17.46 1.07 -43.84
N VAL A 20 17.93 -0.16 -43.73
CA VAL A 20 18.80 -0.80 -44.73
C VAL A 20 18.10 -2.04 -45.27
N SER A 21 18.18 -2.28 -46.57
CA SER A 21 17.62 -3.49 -47.17
C SER A 21 18.27 -4.75 -46.61
N ALA A 22 17.47 -5.76 -46.32
CA ALA A 22 17.89 -7.05 -45.78
C ALA A 22 17.20 -8.20 -46.54
N GLY A 23 17.91 -9.30 -46.80
CA GLY A 23 17.31 -10.50 -47.40
C GLY A 23 18.26 -11.37 -48.24
N GLN A 24 17.92 -12.66 -48.32
CA GLN A 24 18.27 -13.58 -49.41
C GLN A 24 16.94 -14.07 -50.03
N GLY A 25 16.48 -13.47 -51.13
CA GLY A 25 15.23 -13.87 -51.82
C GLY A 25 14.35 -12.72 -52.33
N PHE A 26 13.14 -13.05 -52.81
CA PHE A 26 12.22 -12.17 -53.53
C PHE A 26 11.49 -11.09 -52.68
N SER A 27 11.49 -11.19 -51.34
CA SER A 27 10.97 -10.13 -50.46
C SER A 27 12.10 -9.36 -49.78
N VAL A 28 12.21 -8.07 -50.07
CA VAL A 28 13.19 -7.17 -49.45
C VAL A 28 12.65 -6.71 -48.09
N LEU A 29 13.06 -7.38 -47.02
CA LEU A 29 12.82 -6.92 -45.65
C LEU A 29 13.75 -5.74 -45.33
N LYS A 30 13.48 -5.02 -44.25
CA LYS A 30 14.33 -3.91 -43.79
C LYS A 30 14.98 -4.27 -42.46
N THR A 31 16.27 -4.00 -42.31
CA THR A 31 16.96 -3.97 -41.03
C THR A 31 17.16 -2.53 -40.58
N VAL A 32 17.46 -2.33 -39.30
CA VAL A 32 17.71 -1.01 -38.71
C VAL A 32 19.18 -0.92 -38.33
N GLU A 33 19.89 0.05 -38.89
CA GLU A 33 21.25 0.42 -38.47
C GLU A 33 21.20 1.70 -37.62
N TYR A 34 21.84 1.65 -36.46
CA TYR A 34 21.88 2.77 -35.52
C TYR A 34 23.16 2.74 -34.69
N LYS A 35 23.85 3.88 -34.56
CA LYS A 35 25.10 4.01 -33.78
C LYS A 35 26.14 2.95 -34.17
N GLY A 36 26.32 2.75 -35.49
CA GLY A 36 27.23 1.77 -36.08
C GLY A 36 26.87 0.29 -35.83
N ARG A 37 25.64 -0.02 -35.40
CA ARG A 37 25.18 -1.38 -35.10
C ARG A 37 23.89 -1.73 -35.83
N PHE A 38 23.77 -2.98 -36.23
CA PHE A 38 22.52 -3.52 -36.77
C PHE A 38 21.65 -4.04 -35.62
N LEU A 39 20.42 -3.54 -35.53
CA LEU A 39 19.49 -3.88 -34.44
C LEU A 39 18.64 -5.12 -34.77
N TYR A 40 18.62 -5.49 -36.04
CA TYR A 40 18.10 -6.75 -36.56
C TYR A 40 19.15 -7.45 -37.44
N SER A 41 18.99 -8.75 -37.67
CA SER A 41 19.86 -9.48 -38.61
C SER A 41 19.84 -8.85 -40.00
N LYS A 42 21.03 -8.72 -40.63
CA LYS A 42 21.16 -8.26 -42.02
C LYS A 42 20.59 -9.24 -43.05
N TYR A 43 20.48 -10.51 -42.67
CA TYR A 43 20.06 -11.58 -43.58
C TYR A 43 18.56 -11.84 -43.48
N ASN A 44 18.03 -11.94 -42.26
CA ASN A 44 16.60 -12.11 -42.01
C ASN A 44 16.21 -11.43 -40.68
N PRO A 45 15.73 -10.17 -40.74
CA PRO A 45 15.38 -9.38 -39.56
C PRO A 45 14.36 -10.03 -38.61
N ALA A 46 13.38 -10.78 -39.14
CA ALA A 46 12.27 -11.34 -38.36
C ALA A 46 12.59 -12.70 -37.73
N LYS A 47 13.48 -13.50 -38.34
CA LYS A 47 13.72 -14.89 -37.95
C LYS A 47 14.09 -15.09 -36.48
N ALA A 48 14.92 -14.21 -35.92
CA ALA A 48 15.40 -14.36 -34.55
C ALA A 48 14.26 -14.23 -33.53
N ILE A 49 13.43 -13.19 -33.66
CA ILE A 49 12.29 -12.96 -32.77
C ILE A 49 11.18 -13.99 -33.01
N GLU A 50 10.92 -14.39 -34.25
CA GLU A 50 9.95 -15.44 -34.57
C GLU A 50 10.34 -16.80 -33.98
N THR A 51 11.63 -17.16 -34.04
CA THR A 51 12.15 -18.40 -33.44
C THR A 51 12.09 -18.35 -31.92
N TYR A 52 12.29 -17.17 -31.32
CA TYR A 52 12.15 -16.99 -29.89
C TYR A 52 10.69 -17.14 -29.45
N ILE A 53 9.76 -16.51 -30.19
CA ILE A 53 8.31 -16.62 -29.97
C ILE A 53 7.82 -18.06 -30.11
N ASP A 54 8.35 -18.86 -31.04
CA ASP A 54 7.97 -20.29 -31.15
C ASP A 54 8.31 -21.12 -29.91
N LYS A 55 9.32 -20.72 -29.15
CA LYS A 55 9.82 -21.46 -27.99
C LYS A 55 9.23 -20.98 -26.67
N ILE A 56 8.59 -19.80 -26.67
CA ILE A 56 8.09 -19.21 -25.44
C ILE A 56 6.70 -19.75 -25.11
N GLN A 57 6.50 -20.14 -23.85
CA GLN A 57 5.17 -20.47 -23.36
C GLN A 57 4.59 -19.25 -22.64
N VAL A 58 3.57 -18.63 -23.26
CA VAL A 58 2.81 -17.56 -22.61
C VAL A 58 1.67 -18.19 -21.83
N LEU A 59 1.55 -17.86 -20.54
CA LEU A 59 0.47 -18.33 -19.67
C LEU A 59 -0.68 -17.30 -19.63
N SER A 60 -1.92 -17.74 -19.42
CA SER A 60 -3.08 -16.83 -19.23
C SER A 60 -2.86 -15.85 -18.07
N GLY A 61 -3.25 -14.59 -18.24
CA GLY A 61 -3.02 -13.55 -17.25
C GLY A 61 -1.60 -12.96 -17.31
N THR A 62 -0.98 -12.88 -18.49
CA THR A 62 0.38 -12.37 -18.64
C THR A 62 0.36 -11.02 -19.35
N LEU A 63 1.02 -10.03 -18.74
CA LEU A 63 1.39 -8.77 -19.41
C LEU A 63 2.70 -8.99 -20.16
N VAL A 64 2.64 -9.03 -21.49
CA VAL A 64 3.81 -9.17 -22.35
C VAL A 64 4.41 -7.79 -22.61
N ILE A 65 5.69 -7.63 -22.28
CA ILE A 65 6.41 -6.36 -22.37
C ILE A 65 7.44 -6.47 -23.49
N LEU A 66 7.19 -5.79 -24.60
CA LEU A 66 8.07 -5.76 -25.77
C LEU A 66 9.12 -4.67 -25.59
N CYS A 67 10.38 -5.04 -25.41
CA CYS A 67 11.48 -4.09 -25.27
C CYS A 67 12.10 -3.80 -26.64
N SER A 68 12.11 -2.53 -27.04
CA SER A 68 12.65 -2.01 -28.30
C SER A 68 12.06 -2.69 -29.56
N PRO A 69 10.76 -2.50 -29.85
CA PRO A 69 10.06 -3.18 -30.94
C PRO A 69 10.49 -2.73 -32.34
N LEU A 70 10.99 -1.49 -32.52
CA LEU A 70 11.45 -0.94 -33.81
C LEU A 70 10.46 -1.17 -34.97
N LEU A 71 10.70 -2.16 -35.84
CA LEU A 71 9.86 -2.48 -36.99
C LEU A 71 8.74 -3.51 -36.67
N TRP A 72 8.57 -3.86 -35.40
CA TRP A 72 7.51 -4.76 -34.90
C TRP A 72 7.52 -6.16 -35.52
N TYR A 73 8.68 -6.66 -35.93
CA TYR A 73 8.80 -8.03 -36.42
C TYR A 73 8.35 -9.04 -35.37
N GLY A 74 7.54 -10.02 -35.78
CA GLY A 74 6.97 -11.04 -34.90
C GLY A 74 5.67 -10.63 -34.18
N ILE A 75 5.15 -9.42 -34.37
CA ILE A 75 3.99 -8.95 -33.59
C ILE A 75 2.70 -9.75 -33.87
N GLU A 76 2.41 -10.04 -35.13
CA GLU A 76 1.23 -10.84 -35.50
C GLU A 76 1.32 -12.27 -34.95
N LYS A 77 2.55 -12.79 -34.88
CA LYS A 77 2.82 -14.13 -34.34
C LYS A 77 2.63 -14.21 -32.83
N ILE A 78 3.12 -13.23 -32.07
CA ILE A 78 2.89 -13.25 -30.61
C ILE A 78 1.40 -13.06 -30.31
N LYS A 79 0.69 -12.18 -31.04
CA LYS A 79 -0.75 -11.96 -30.87
C LYS A 79 -1.57 -13.23 -31.07
N SER A 80 -1.25 -14.03 -32.09
CA SER A 80 -1.97 -15.28 -32.36
C SER A 80 -1.71 -16.39 -31.34
N LEU A 81 -0.64 -16.28 -30.55
CA LEU A 81 -0.28 -17.23 -29.50
C LEU A 81 -0.73 -16.82 -28.09
N LEU A 82 -1.28 -15.61 -27.91
CA LEU A 82 -1.70 -15.16 -26.59
C LEU A 82 -2.92 -15.95 -26.08
N PRO A 83 -2.83 -16.56 -24.88
CA PRO A 83 -4.01 -17.09 -24.21
C PRO A 83 -4.97 -15.99 -23.76
N GLU A 84 -6.13 -16.39 -23.25
CA GLU A 84 -7.09 -15.48 -22.62
C GLU A 84 -6.43 -14.62 -21.53
N ASN A 85 -6.98 -13.43 -21.32
CA ASN A 85 -6.59 -12.51 -20.24
C ASN A 85 -5.12 -12.04 -20.32
N CYS A 86 -4.53 -11.99 -21.52
CA CYS A 86 -3.20 -11.42 -21.74
C CYS A 86 -3.29 -10.02 -22.34
N GLU A 87 -2.30 -9.19 -22.03
CA GLU A 87 -2.19 -7.82 -22.53
C GLU A 87 -0.76 -7.58 -23.05
N ILE A 88 -0.59 -6.64 -23.98
CA ILE A 88 0.73 -6.28 -24.53
C ILE A 88 1.01 -4.79 -24.31
N ILE A 89 2.22 -4.48 -23.86
CA ILE A 89 2.80 -3.13 -23.93
C ILE A 89 4.16 -3.17 -24.59
N ALA A 90 4.56 -2.05 -25.18
CA ALA A 90 5.90 -1.87 -25.70
C ALA A 90 6.62 -0.73 -24.99
N LEU A 91 7.93 -0.89 -24.84
CA LEU A 91 8.81 0.06 -24.18
C LEU A 91 9.98 0.41 -25.10
N GLU A 92 10.36 1.68 -25.11
CA GLU A 92 11.57 2.17 -25.77
C GLU A 92 12.23 3.28 -24.94
N ASN A 93 13.55 3.38 -24.98
CA ASN A 93 14.31 4.39 -24.22
C ASN A 93 14.89 5.48 -25.12
N ASP A 94 15.40 5.13 -26.30
CA ASP A 94 16.03 6.11 -27.20
C ASP A 94 14.96 6.85 -28.00
N GLU A 95 15.01 8.18 -27.99
CA GLU A 95 14.05 9.05 -28.66
C GLU A 95 13.89 8.76 -30.17
N ASN A 96 15.00 8.47 -30.86
CA ASN A 96 14.95 8.20 -32.28
C ASN A 96 14.37 6.81 -32.56
N LEU A 97 14.72 5.83 -31.73
CA LEU A 97 14.16 4.48 -31.84
C LEU A 97 12.67 4.46 -31.47
N PHE A 98 12.25 5.29 -30.51
CA PHE A 98 10.85 5.47 -30.14
C PHE A 98 10.06 6.06 -31.31
N GLY A 99 10.60 7.12 -31.95
CA GLY A 99 9.99 7.70 -33.15
C GLY A 99 9.86 6.69 -34.28
N LEU A 100 10.89 5.88 -34.53
CA LEU A 100 10.84 4.81 -35.51
C LEU A 100 9.79 3.75 -35.15
N ALA A 101 9.76 3.31 -33.90
CA ALA A 101 8.79 2.33 -33.42
C ALA A 101 7.35 2.84 -33.55
N MET A 102 7.10 4.09 -33.19
CA MET A 102 5.78 4.71 -33.30
C MET A 102 5.30 4.78 -34.76
N GLN A 103 6.18 5.16 -35.69
CA GLN A 103 5.85 5.22 -37.12
C GLN A 103 5.49 3.86 -37.73
N ASN A 104 6.02 2.77 -37.17
CA ASN A 104 5.80 1.41 -37.65
C ASN A 104 4.78 0.62 -36.82
N ASN A 105 4.13 1.24 -35.83
CA ASN A 105 3.14 0.58 -34.98
C ASN A 105 1.78 0.47 -35.67
N SER A 106 1.65 -0.48 -36.59
CA SER A 106 0.36 -0.83 -37.21
C SER A 106 -0.57 -1.60 -36.27
N ALA A 107 -0.03 -2.18 -35.20
CA ALA A 107 -0.71 -3.10 -34.31
C ALA A 107 -1.55 -2.43 -33.22
N GLY A 108 -1.48 -1.10 -33.09
CA GLY A 108 -2.21 -0.32 -32.09
C GLY A 108 -1.76 -0.58 -30.64
N ILE A 109 -0.57 -1.15 -30.45
CA ILE A 109 -0.10 -1.53 -29.11
C ILE A 109 0.37 -0.28 -28.35
N PRO A 110 0.00 -0.11 -27.07
CA PRO A 110 0.52 0.99 -26.24
C PRO A 110 2.05 0.97 -26.18
N LEU A 111 2.68 2.05 -26.64
CA LEU A 111 4.14 2.23 -26.67
C LEU A 111 4.51 3.39 -25.74
N PHE A 112 5.39 3.14 -24.77
CA PHE A 112 5.83 4.12 -23.79
C PHE A 112 7.33 4.35 -23.83
N LYS A 113 7.75 5.57 -23.54
CA LYS A 113 9.16 5.85 -23.24
C LYS A 113 9.49 5.42 -21.83
N LEU A 114 10.68 4.90 -21.58
CA LEU A 114 11.12 4.57 -20.22
C LEU A 114 11.15 5.80 -19.28
N SER A 115 11.31 7.00 -19.83
CA SER A 115 11.22 8.27 -19.08
C SER A 115 9.79 8.62 -18.64
N GLU A 116 8.76 7.99 -19.20
CA GLU A 116 7.35 8.21 -18.87
C GLU A 116 6.87 7.29 -17.73
N GLY A 117 7.68 7.18 -16.66
CA GLY A 117 7.44 6.26 -15.55
C GLY A 117 6.04 6.37 -14.93
N GLU A 118 5.51 7.59 -14.76
CA GLU A 118 4.16 7.82 -14.22
C GLU A 118 3.05 7.30 -15.14
N LYS A 119 3.20 7.45 -16.46
CA LYS A 119 2.23 6.94 -17.44
C LYS A 119 2.24 5.42 -17.45
N ILE A 120 3.44 4.81 -17.40
CA ILE A 120 3.61 3.36 -17.32
C ILE A 120 2.96 2.82 -16.05
N ASP A 121 3.25 3.42 -14.88
CA ASP A 121 2.67 3.01 -13.60
C ASP A 121 1.14 3.08 -13.62
N SER A 122 0.58 4.21 -14.04
CA SER A 122 -0.88 4.41 -14.15
C SER A 122 -1.54 3.39 -15.08
N PHE A 123 -0.94 3.16 -16.25
CA PHE A 123 -1.44 2.18 -17.22
C PHE A 123 -1.42 0.75 -16.67
N VAL A 124 -0.30 0.32 -16.08
CA VAL A 124 -0.16 -1.03 -15.51
C VAL A 124 -1.14 -1.23 -14.35
N ARG A 125 -1.30 -0.24 -13.46
CA ARG A 125 -2.28 -0.29 -12.37
C ARG A 125 -3.71 -0.41 -12.90
N SER A 126 -4.04 0.34 -13.96
CA SER A 126 -5.36 0.28 -14.59
C SER A 126 -5.68 -1.14 -15.10
N ILE A 127 -4.75 -1.78 -15.80
CA ILE A 127 -4.93 -3.16 -16.26
C ILE A 127 -5.03 -4.14 -15.07
N CYS A 128 -4.20 -3.95 -14.03
CA CYS A 128 -4.24 -4.82 -12.85
C CYS A 128 -5.60 -4.77 -12.13
N LYS A 129 -6.30 -3.64 -12.12
CA LYS A 129 -7.64 -3.51 -11.50
C LYS A 129 -8.65 -4.52 -12.08
N GLY A 130 -8.49 -4.92 -13.35
CA GLY A 130 -9.32 -5.96 -13.96
C GLY A 130 -9.10 -7.38 -13.38
N GLY A 131 -8.08 -7.59 -12.55
CA GLY A 131 -7.79 -8.86 -11.88
C GLY A 131 -7.38 -10.02 -12.80
N SER A 132 -7.14 -9.74 -14.08
CA SER A 132 -6.75 -10.71 -15.10
C SER A 132 -5.23 -10.94 -15.12
N ILE A 133 -4.45 -9.87 -15.02
CA ILE A 133 -2.98 -9.89 -15.11
C ILE A 133 -2.34 -10.34 -13.81
N LYS A 134 -1.62 -11.47 -13.87
CA LYS A 134 -0.95 -12.15 -12.76
C LYS A 134 0.57 -12.07 -12.79
N ARG A 135 1.15 -11.81 -13.97
CA ARG A 135 2.60 -11.78 -14.17
C ARG A 135 2.99 -10.89 -15.34
N ALA A 136 4.26 -10.51 -15.37
CA ALA A 136 4.90 -9.85 -16.51
C ALA A 136 5.84 -10.81 -17.23
N LEU A 137 5.95 -10.68 -18.54
CA LEU A 137 6.88 -11.43 -19.38
C LEU A 137 7.63 -10.45 -20.30
N LYS A 138 8.94 -10.35 -20.11
CA LYS A 138 9.81 -9.52 -20.95
C LYS A 138 10.16 -10.26 -22.24
N ILE A 139 10.05 -9.57 -23.37
CA ILE A 139 10.55 -10.04 -24.66
C ILE A 139 11.39 -8.93 -25.30
N ASP A 140 12.67 -9.21 -25.54
CA ASP A 140 13.56 -8.30 -26.26
C ASP A 140 13.33 -8.47 -27.77
N PHE A 141 12.66 -7.48 -28.39
CA PHE A 141 12.27 -7.58 -29.81
C PHE A 141 13.43 -7.30 -30.76
N SER A 142 14.42 -6.53 -30.32
CA SER A 142 15.58 -6.17 -31.12
C SER A 142 16.83 -5.97 -30.26
N ALA A 143 17.99 -5.84 -30.89
CA ALA A 143 19.22 -5.50 -30.19
C ALA A 143 19.26 -4.03 -29.70
N GLY A 144 18.22 -3.23 -29.95
CA GLY A 144 18.09 -1.87 -29.41
C GLY A 144 18.07 -1.84 -27.87
N VAL A 145 17.58 -2.91 -27.23
CA VAL A 145 17.61 -3.09 -25.77
C VAL A 145 19.02 -2.95 -25.20
N ASN A 146 20.05 -3.37 -25.95
CA ASN A 146 21.44 -3.37 -25.50
C ASN A 146 22.01 -1.96 -25.27
N PHE A 147 21.40 -0.91 -25.85
CA PHE A 147 21.83 0.47 -25.57
C PHE A 147 21.48 0.93 -24.16
N SER A 148 20.51 0.30 -23.49
CA SER A 148 20.00 0.74 -22.19
C SER A 148 19.43 -0.43 -21.37
N LYS A 149 20.11 -1.58 -21.41
CA LYS A 149 19.63 -2.84 -20.82
C LYS A 149 19.21 -2.71 -19.36
N GLU A 150 20.05 -2.07 -18.55
CA GLU A 150 19.79 -1.86 -17.11
C GLU A 150 18.49 -1.06 -16.87
N LYS A 151 18.19 -0.07 -17.72
CA LYS A 151 16.95 0.71 -17.61
C LYS A 151 15.73 -0.12 -17.96
N PHE A 152 15.80 -0.94 -19.03
CA PHE A 152 14.71 -1.85 -19.37
C PHE A 152 14.47 -2.87 -18.26
N ASP A 153 15.52 -3.51 -17.75
CA ASP A 153 15.41 -4.50 -16.68
C ASP A 153 14.85 -3.86 -15.40
N PHE A 154 15.28 -2.65 -15.05
CA PHE A 154 14.72 -1.87 -13.95
C PHE A 154 13.22 -1.60 -14.12
N THR A 155 12.79 -1.09 -15.29
CA THR A 155 11.37 -0.78 -15.55
C THR A 155 10.52 -2.05 -15.55
N VAL A 156 10.98 -3.14 -16.16
CA VAL A 156 10.27 -4.43 -16.16
C VAL A 156 10.12 -4.99 -14.75
N ASN A 157 11.15 -4.88 -13.91
CA ASN A 157 11.08 -5.28 -12.50
C ASN A 157 10.08 -4.40 -11.73
N ALA A 158 10.06 -3.09 -11.97
CA ALA A 158 9.07 -2.19 -11.36
C ALA A 158 7.64 -2.57 -11.76
N ILE A 159 7.39 -2.87 -13.04
CA ILE A 159 6.09 -3.36 -13.53
C ILE A 159 5.70 -4.68 -12.83
N SER A 160 6.65 -5.59 -12.69
CA SER A 160 6.43 -6.87 -11.99
C SER A 160 6.07 -6.67 -10.52
N GLU A 161 6.68 -5.71 -9.83
CA GLU A 161 6.34 -5.38 -8.44
C GLU A 161 4.96 -4.70 -8.30
N ILE A 162 4.52 -3.91 -9.29
CA ILE A 162 3.14 -3.36 -9.32
C ILE A 162 2.12 -4.51 -9.35
N ILE A 163 2.30 -5.46 -10.28
CA ILE A 163 1.43 -6.64 -10.40
C ILE A 163 1.45 -7.46 -9.11
N ALA A 164 2.65 -7.75 -8.57
CA ALA A 164 2.80 -8.51 -7.34
C ALA A 164 2.13 -7.83 -6.15
N THR A 165 2.23 -6.49 -6.05
CA THR A 165 1.60 -5.71 -4.98
C THR A 165 0.09 -5.79 -5.05
N PHE A 166 -0.50 -5.66 -6.25
CA PHE A 166 -1.93 -5.84 -6.44
C PHE A 166 -2.42 -7.20 -5.90
N TRP A 167 -1.76 -8.30 -6.28
CA TRP A 167 -2.15 -9.64 -5.83
C TRP A 167 -1.89 -9.89 -4.35
N LYS A 168 -0.83 -9.33 -3.77
CA LYS A 168 -0.60 -9.39 -2.31
C LYS A 168 -1.73 -8.71 -1.57
N ASN A 169 -2.11 -7.50 -1.98
CA ASN A 169 -3.24 -6.77 -1.39
C ASN A 169 -4.55 -7.55 -1.55
N ARG A 170 -4.78 -8.14 -2.73
CA ARG A 170 -5.93 -9.02 -3.01
C ARG A 170 -6.00 -10.20 -2.06
N ILE A 171 -4.89 -10.90 -1.80
CA ILE A 171 -4.81 -12.02 -0.84
C ILE A 171 -5.13 -11.54 0.58
N THR A 172 -4.58 -10.38 0.99
CA THR A 172 -4.90 -9.76 2.27
C THR A 172 -6.40 -9.47 2.40
N LEU A 173 -7.03 -8.92 1.36
CA LEU A 173 -8.48 -8.68 1.35
C LEU A 173 -9.29 -9.97 1.37
N VAL A 174 -8.87 -11.04 0.67
CA VAL A 174 -9.54 -12.34 0.77
C VAL A 174 -9.54 -12.83 2.22
N LYS A 175 -8.40 -12.72 2.90
CA LYS A 175 -8.22 -13.25 4.25
C LYS A 175 -8.87 -12.38 5.32
N PHE A 176 -8.78 -11.05 5.19
CA PHE A 176 -9.11 -10.11 6.25
C PHE A 176 -10.15 -9.05 5.87
N GLY A 177 -10.50 -8.92 4.59
CA GLY A 177 -11.42 -7.87 4.12
C GLY A 177 -12.75 -7.88 4.86
N ARG A 178 -13.34 -9.07 5.07
CA ARG A 178 -14.58 -9.22 5.84
C ARG A 178 -14.43 -8.72 7.28
N LEU A 179 -13.27 -8.97 7.91
CA LEU A 179 -12.96 -8.52 9.26
C LEU A 179 -12.76 -7.00 9.30
N PHE A 180 -12.06 -6.42 8.32
CA PHE A 180 -11.88 -4.98 8.17
C PHE A 180 -13.23 -4.28 8.03
N SER A 181 -14.07 -4.74 7.10
CA SER A 181 -15.43 -4.20 6.90
C SER A 181 -16.29 -4.34 8.16
N LYS A 182 -16.24 -5.49 8.83
CA LYS A 182 -16.97 -5.73 10.09
C LYS A 182 -16.58 -4.72 11.17
N ASN A 183 -15.27 -4.53 11.39
CA ASN A 183 -14.78 -3.61 12.40
C ASN A 183 -15.07 -2.16 12.02
N PHE A 184 -14.87 -1.81 10.75
CA PHE A 184 -15.16 -0.50 10.19
C PHE A 184 -16.61 -0.06 10.46
N LEU A 185 -17.59 -0.90 10.11
CA LEU A 185 -19.00 -0.59 10.34
C LEU A 185 -19.38 -0.56 11.82
N ARG A 186 -18.70 -1.33 12.68
CA ARG A 186 -18.91 -1.24 14.14
C ARG A 186 -18.35 0.04 14.75
N ASN A 187 -17.22 0.51 14.24
CA ASN A 187 -16.52 1.67 14.77
C ASN A 187 -17.05 2.98 14.17
N ILE A 188 -17.53 2.99 12.93
CA ILE A 188 -17.99 4.23 12.28
C ILE A 188 -19.13 4.90 13.06
N ALA A 189 -20.04 4.12 13.65
CA ALA A 189 -21.12 4.65 14.49
C ALA A 189 -20.60 5.48 15.68
N ARG A 190 -19.41 5.16 16.20
CA ARG A 190 -18.79 5.84 17.35
C ARG A 190 -18.30 7.26 17.03
N LEU A 191 -18.20 7.62 15.74
CA LEU A 191 -17.78 8.95 15.30
C LEU A 191 -18.75 10.06 15.75
N GLU A 192 -20.00 9.74 16.04
CA GLU A 192 -21.00 10.74 16.49
C GLU A 192 -20.66 11.38 17.84
N HIS A 193 -20.08 10.59 18.74
CA HIS A 193 -19.78 10.98 20.12
C HIS A 193 -18.28 11.07 20.42
N SER A 194 -17.43 10.89 19.40
CA SER A 194 -15.98 10.86 19.55
C SER A 194 -15.33 11.94 18.68
N LYS A 195 -14.09 12.29 18.99
CA LYS A 195 -13.29 13.17 18.14
C LYS A 195 -12.64 12.38 17.01
N THR A 196 -12.32 13.08 15.94
CA THR A 196 -11.51 12.59 14.82
C THR A 196 -10.11 13.17 14.87
N LEU A 197 -9.15 12.55 14.18
CA LEU A 197 -7.77 13.06 14.11
C LEU A 197 -7.74 14.51 13.61
N GLU A 198 -8.62 14.87 12.69
CA GLU A 198 -8.74 16.23 12.15
C GLU A 198 -9.15 17.24 13.23
N ASP A 199 -9.92 16.84 14.24
CA ASP A 199 -10.35 17.70 15.34
C ASP A 199 -9.21 18.02 16.32
N GLU A 200 -8.16 17.19 16.31
CA GLU A 200 -7.00 17.31 17.19
C GLU A 200 -5.74 17.77 16.43
N ALA A 201 -5.89 18.13 15.16
CA ALA A 201 -4.79 18.65 14.35
C ALA A 201 -4.24 19.97 14.94
N ASN A 202 -2.92 20.10 14.94
CA ASN A 202 -2.20 21.28 15.41
C ASN A 202 -2.53 21.69 16.87
N THR A 203 -2.75 20.73 17.77
CA THR A 203 -3.10 21.00 19.18
C THR A 203 -1.93 20.90 20.16
N VAL A 204 -0.87 20.16 19.80
CA VAL A 204 0.22 19.81 20.72
C VAL A 204 1.42 20.75 20.52
N SER A 205 1.74 21.54 21.55
CA SER A 205 2.90 22.46 21.57
C SER A 205 4.15 21.87 22.23
N LYS A 206 4.03 20.72 22.92
CA LYS A 206 5.18 20.01 23.49
C LYS A 206 5.89 19.21 22.38
N PRO A 207 7.22 18.98 22.49
CA PRO A 207 7.91 17.97 21.71
C PRO A 207 7.17 16.62 21.75
N LEU A 208 7.03 15.95 20.60
CA LEU A 208 6.36 14.66 20.52
C LEU A 208 7.39 13.54 20.47
N LEU A 209 7.12 12.43 21.15
CA LEU A 209 7.99 11.25 21.15
C LEU A 209 7.18 10.01 20.75
N VAL A 210 7.44 9.51 19.54
CA VAL A 210 6.80 8.31 18.99
C VAL A 210 7.65 7.08 19.30
N LEU A 211 7.05 6.12 19.99
CA LEU A 211 7.74 4.94 20.51
C LEU A 211 7.21 3.66 19.88
N GLY A 212 8.05 3.04 19.05
CA GLY A 212 7.86 1.73 18.44
C GLY A 212 8.27 0.58 19.36
N ALA A 213 7.99 -0.66 18.93
CA ALA A 213 8.26 -1.87 19.71
C ALA A 213 9.56 -2.60 19.33
N GLY A 214 10.37 -2.02 18.44
CA GLY A 214 11.68 -2.56 18.08
C GLY A 214 12.73 -2.38 19.18
N GLU A 215 13.87 -3.04 19.02
CA GLU A 215 15.02 -2.99 19.94
C GLU A 215 15.45 -1.57 20.33
N GLY A 216 15.27 -0.60 19.43
CA GLY A 216 15.60 0.81 19.66
C GLY A 216 14.87 1.45 20.83
N LEU A 217 13.72 0.89 21.23
CA LEU A 217 13.02 1.32 22.43
C LEU A 217 13.88 1.11 23.69
N ASP A 218 14.65 0.02 23.75
CA ASP A 218 15.50 -0.31 24.90
C ASP A 218 16.78 0.53 24.93
N SER A 219 17.12 1.19 23.81
CA SER A 219 18.30 2.05 23.67
C SER A 219 18.08 3.48 24.15
N LEU A 220 16.84 3.85 24.49
CA LEU A 220 16.53 5.20 24.94
C LEU A 220 17.16 5.50 26.30
N PRO A 221 17.76 6.70 26.49
CA PRO A 221 18.38 7.07 27.75
C PRO A 221 17.31 7.55 28.74
N TYR A 222 16.54 6.61 29.28
CA TYR A 222 15.42 6.91 30.20
C TYR A 222 15.84 7.68 31.47
N SER A 223 17.13 7.68 31.82
CA SER A 223 17.67 8.45 32.94
C SER A 223 17.92 9.93 32.63
N THR A 224 17.91 10.34 31.35
CA THR A 224 18.32 11.69 30.94
C THR A 224 17.18 12.60 30.50
N PHE A 225 15.94 12.09 30.41
CA PHE A 225 14.78 12.90 30.06
C PHE A 225 13.60 12.61 30.99
N SER A 226 12.78 13.63 31.23
CA SER A 226 11.52 13.49 31.95
C SER A 226 10.40 13.20 30.95
N PRO A 227 9.63 12.10 31.12
CA PRO A 227 8.48 11.81 30.27
C PRO A 227 7.48 12.98 30.17
N ASN A 228 7.34 13.77 31.24
CA ASN A 228 6.40 14.91 31.31
C ASN A 228 6.76 16.07 30.35
N ASP A 229 8.00 16.11 29.87
CA ASP A 229 8.47 17.15 28.93
C ASP A 229 8.00 16.88 27.50
N PHE A 230 7.56 15.66 27.21
CA PHE A 230 7.13 15.20 25.90
C PHE A 230 5.64 14.91 25.89
N PHE A 231 5.06 14.89 24.68
CA PHE A 231 3.80 14.19 24.42
C PHE A 231 4.15 12.82 23.81
N ILE A 232 3.98 11.76 24.59
CA ILE A 232 4.44 10.42 24.23
C ILE A 232 3.33 9.65 23.52
N ILE A 233 3.63 9.19 22.30
CA ILE A 233 2.75 8.36 21.50
C ILE A 233 3.38 6.97 21.36
N ALA A 234 2.77 5.96 21.96
CA ALA A 234 3.20 4.58 21.82
C ALA A 234 2.46 3.90 20.67
N VAL A 235 3.17 3.09 19.88
CA VAL A 235 2.48 2.04 19.09
C VAL A 235 1.93 0.98 20.04
N ASP A 236 0.83 0.34 19.67
CA ASP A 236 0.18 -0.71 20.45
C ASP A 236 1.15 -1.72 21.11
N ALA A 237 2.09 -2.29 20.35
CA ALA A 237 3.05 -3.28 20.84
C ALA A 237 4.10 -2.71 21.82
N ALA A 238 4.32 -1.39 21.83
CA ALA A 238 5.25 -0.72 22.73
C ALA A 238 4.64 -0.35 24.09
N LEU A 239 3.31 -0.38 24.20
CA LEU A 239 2.58 0.00 25.40
C LEU A 239 2.99 -0.82 26.63
N ALA A 240 2.96 -2.16 26.53
CA ALA A 240 3.31 -3.04 27.65
C ALA A 240 4.76 -2.86 28.14
N PRO A 241 5.78 -2.79 27.25
CA PRO A 241 7.14 -2.38 27.63
C PRO A 241 7.21 -1.07 28.40
N LEU A 242 6.55 -0.02 27.91
CA LEU A 242 6.59 1.31 28.52
C LEU A 242 5.98 1.32 29.92
N VAL A 243 4.79 0.73 30.08
CA VAL A 243 4.13 0.63 31.39
C VAL A 243 5.00 -0.17 32.37
N SER A 244 5.69 -1.22 31.93
CA SER A 244 6.60 -1.99 32.79
C SER A 244 7.81 -1.18 33.28
N ARG A 245 8.14 -0.07 32.61
CA ARG A 245 9.21 0.87 32.96
C ARG A 245 8.69 2.09 33.73
N ASN A 246 7.42 2.07 34.15
CA ASN A 246 6.74 3.22 34.75
C ASN A 246 6.72 4.46 33.84
N ILE A 247 6.73 4.26 32.52
CA ILE A 247 6.56 5.33 31.53
C ILE A 247 5.14 5.22 31.00
N MET A 248 4.28 6.15 31.42
CA MET A 248 2.91 6.21 30.94
C MET A 248 2.89 7.04 29.66
N PRO A 249 2.54 6.48 28.49
CA PRO A 249 2.36 7.28 27.30
C PRO A 249 1.11 8.16 27.42
N ASP A 250 1.14 9.35 26.82
CA ASP A 250 -0.05 10.21 26.73
C ASP A 250 -1.09 9.61 25.78
N ALA A 251 -0.61 8.95 24.71
CA ALA A 251 -1.46 8.34 23.71
C ALA A 251 -0.94 6.99 23.19
N VAL A 252 -1.84 6.15 22.69
CA VAL A 252 -1.53 4.89 22.01
C VAL A 252 -2.19 4.87 20.63
N VAL A 253 -1.52 4.29 19.63
CA VAL A 253 -2.08 4.09 18.28
C VAL A 253 -2.38 2.62 18.05
N THR A 254 -3.57 2.30 17.56
CA THR A 254 -4.00 0.94 17.21
C THR A 254 -4.64 0.86 15.84
N MET A 255 -4.26 -0.17 15.08
CA MET A 255 -4.84 -0.44 13.74
C MET A 255 -5.20 -1.92 13.55
N GLU A 256 -4.68 -2.82 14.39
CA GLU A 256 -4.89 -4.25 14.23
C GLU A 256 -6.36 -4.63 14.43
N SER A 257 -6.87 -5.41 13.47
CA SER A 257 -8.27 -5.84 13.40
C SER A 257 -8.52 -7.14 14.16
N GLN A 258 -7.47 -7.95 14.35
CA GLN A 258 -7.51 -9.27 14.95
C GLN A 258 -7.51 -9.21 16.48
N ILE A 259 -8.09 -10.23 17.11
CA ILE A 259 -8.15 -10.39 18.57
C ILE A 259 -6.76 -10.42 19.24
N ALA A 260 -5.72 -10.82 18.51
CA ALA A 260 -4.37 -10.93 19.04
C ALA A 260 -3.85 -9.61 19.65
N ILE A 261 -4.33 -8.47 19.16
CA ILE A 261 -3.88 -7.16 19.64
C ILE A 261 -4.29 -6.86 21.08
N GLU A 262 -5.38 -7.45 21.58
CA GLU A 262 -5.87 -7.20 22.94
C GLU A 262 -4.79 -7.50 23.99
N LYS A 263 -3.91 -8.49 23.72
CA LYS A 263 -2.78 -8.84 24.58
C LYS A 263 -1.80 -7.68 24.80
N ALA A 264 -1.62 -6.80 23.82
CA ALA A 264 -0.74 -5.64 23.93
C ALA A 264 -1.24 -4.61 24.94
N PHE A 265 -2.56 -4.55 25.16
CA PHE A 265 -3.21 -3.58 26.05
C PHE A 265 -3.39 -4.09 27.50
N LEU A 266 -3.27 -5.39 27.75
CA LEU A 266 -3.59 -5.98 29.07
C LEU A 266 -2.82 -5.35 30.23
N GLY A 267 -1.54 -5.02 30.02
CA GLY A 267 -0.70 -4.37 31.05
C GLY A 267 -1.12 -2.95 31.40
N ALA A 268 -1.98 -2.33 30.59
CA ALA A 268 -2.46 -0.96 30.73
C ALA A 268 -3.98 -0.86 30.89
N LYS A 269 -4.65 -1.96 31.26
CA LYS A 269 -6.09 -1.99 31.47
C LYS A 269 -6.52 -0.90 32.45
N ASN A 270 -7.54 -0.12 32.09
CA ASN A 270 -8.11 0.97 32.88
C ASN A 270 -7.12 2.08 33.29
N LYS A 271 -6.03 2.29 32.54
CA LYS A 271 -5.05 3.35 32.82
C LYS A 271 -5.43 4.73 32.30
N ASN A 272 -6.61 4.88 31.68
CA ASN A 272 -7.14 6.15 31.16
C ASN A 272 -6.18 6.85 30.17
N ILE A 273 -5.59 6.08 29.26
CA ILE A 273 -4.67 6.59 28.23
C ILE A 273 -5.46 6.92 26.96
N LEU A 274 -5.16 8.05 26.31
CA LEU A 274 -5.79 8.43 25.04
C LEU A 274 -5.49 7.39 23.94
N LEU A 275 -6.50 7.03 23.16
CA LEU A 275 -6.36 6.06 22.08
C LEU A 275 -6.66 6.68 20.73
N PHE A 276 -5.68 6.67 19.83
CA PHE A 276 -5.90 6.87 18.40
C PHE A 276 -6.22 5.51 17.77
N ALA A 277 -7.44 5.33 17.29
CA ALA A 277 -7.90 4.07 16.73
C ALA A 277 -8.31 4.21 15.25
N ASP A 278 -7.82 3.30 14.42
CA ASP A 278 -8.33 3.15 13.06
C ASP A 278 -9.74 2.57 13.10
N LEU A 279 -10.62 2.97 12.18
CA LEU A 279 -11.95 2.38 12.05
C LEU A 279 -11.91 0.86 11.80
N CYS A 280 -10.87 0.31 11.18
CA CYS A 280 -10.70 -1.13 11.00
C CYS A 280 -10.18 -1.84 12.28
N ALA A 281 -9.70 -1.11 13.28
CA ALA A 281 -9.17 -1.70 14.50
C ALA A 281 -10.21 -2.53 15.26
N ARG A 282 -9.76 -3.51 16.04
CA ARG A 282 -10.62 -4.35 16.87
C ARG A 282 -11.48 -3.48 17.82
N PRO A 283 -12.83 -3.46 17.70
CA PRO A 283 -13.70 -2.62 18.54
C PRO A 283 -13.60 -2.88 20.05
N GLU A 284 -13.13 -4.06 20.44
CA GLU A 284 -13.01 -4.49 21.82
C GLU A 284 -11.68 -4.03 22.43
N ALA A 285 -10.64 -3.87 21.60
CA ALA A 285 -9.37 -3.30 22.04
C ALA A 285 -9.53 -1.85 22.50
N THR A 286 -10.45 -1.10 21.87
CA THR A 286 -10.71 0.30 22.22
C THR A 286 -11.32 0.49 23.60
N LYS A 287 -11.88 -0.59 24.19
CA LYS A 287 -12.52 -0.58 25.51
C LYS A 287 -11.57 -0.92 26.66
N ILE A 288 -10.32 -1.33 26.38
CA ILE A 288 -9.39 -1.84 27.40
C ILE A 288 -8.75 -0.72 28.24
N LEU A 289 -8.39 0.39 27.59
CA LEU A 289 -7.65 1.48 28.24
C LEU A 289 -8.53 2.43 29.04
N SER A 290 -9.83 2.49 28.72
CA SER A 290 -10.82 3.38 29.33
C SER A 290 -10.54 4.89 29.19
N GLY A 291 -9.63 5.27 28.30
CA GLY A 291 -9.38 6.67 27.94
C GLY A 291 -10.21 7.12 26.73
N ASN A 292 -10.15 8.42 26.44
CA ASN A 292 -10.81 8.99 25.28
C ASN A 292 -10.30 8.38 23.97
N ILE A 293 -11.19 8.23 23.00
CA ILE A 293 -10.86 7.68 21.68
C ILE A 293 -10.90 8.81 20.66
N ILE A 294 -9.84 8.92 19.87
CA ILE A 294 -9.78 9.74 18.66
C ILE A 294 -9.71 8.79 17.47
N TRP A 295 -10.67 8.91 16.57
CA TRP A 295 -10.76 8.03 15.41
C TRP A 295 -10.03 8.60 14.21
N PHE A 296 -9.45 7.70 13.42
CA PHE A 296 -9.00 7.97 12.06
C PHE A 296 -9.42 6.82 11.15
N ALA A 297 -9.38 7.05 9.84
CA ALA A 297 -9.81 6.06 8.87
C ALA A 297 -8.71 5.82 7.83
N THR A 298 -8.26 4.57 7.71
CA THR A 298 -7.42 4.15 6.59
C THR A 298 -8.27 3.59 5.46
N LYS A 299 -7.98 3.99 4.21
CA LYS A 299 -8.62 3.42 3.01
C LYS A 299 -7.99 2.07 2.68
N TYR A 300 -8.56 0.97 3.19
CA TYR A 300 -8.01 -0.39 3.01
C TYR A 300 -8.26 -0.99 1.61
N ALA A 301 -9.16 -0.40 0.84
CA ALA A 301 -9.44 -0.75 -0.55
C ALA A 301 -9.94 0.48 -1.32
N ASP A 302 -9.71 0.51 -2.63
CA ASP A 302 -10.36 1.45 -3.53
C ASP A 302 -11.80 1.01 -3.80
N GLY A 303 -12.73 1.95 -3.80
CA GLY A 303 -14.15 1.69 -4.06
C GLY A 303 -15.03 2.91 -3.80
N ASN A 304 -16.17 2.93 -4.49
CA ASN A 304 -17.22 3.93 -4.40
C ASN A 304 -17.75 4.05 -2.97
N PHE A 305 -17.81 2.96 -2.20
CA PHE A 305 -18.24 3.02 -0.80
C PHE A 305 -17.43 4.04 0.03
N PHE A 306 -16.09 4.00 -0.07
CA PHE A 306 -15.23 4.93 0.68
C PHE A 306 -15.29 6.34 0.13
N ASP A 307 -15.39 6.47 -1.20
CA ASP A 307 -15.49 7.78 -1.84
C ASP A 307 -16.82 8.48 -1.49
N ASN A 308 -17.92 7.72 -1.41
CA ASN A 308 -19.23 8.21 -0.96
C ASN A 308 -19.19 8.66 0.51
N LEU A 309 -18.58 7.87 1.41
CA LEU A 309 -18.41 8.27 2.82
C LEU A 309 -17.65 9.60 2.97
N LYS A 310 -16.67 9.84 2.10
CA LYS A 310 -15.94 11.12 2.05
C LYS A 310 -16.80 12.24 1.48
N ASN A 311 -17.50 12.00 0.38
CA ASN A 311 -18.35 13.00 -0.30
C ASN A 311 -19.52 13.44 0.59
N GLU A 312 -20.13 12.51 1.33
CA GLU A 312 -21.20 12.74 2.30
C GLU A 312 -20.68 13.33 3.64
N LYS A 313 -19.36 13.50 3.77
CA LYS A 313 -18.68 14.04 4.96
C LYS A 313 -18.93 13.22 6.23
N ILE A 314 -19.26 11.92 6.09
CA ILE A 314 -19.29 10.98 7.20
C ILE A 314 -17.87 10.77 7.73
N ILE A 315 -16.91 10.62 6.82
CA ILE A 315 -15.48 10.60 7.12
C ILE A 315 -14.83 11.83 6.48
N LYS A 316 -14.22 12.70 7.30
CA LYS A 316 -13.61 13.94 6.82
C LYS A 316 -12.44 13.66 5.88
N ASN A 317 -11.58 12.75 6.27
CA ASN A 317 -10.43 12.36 5.47
C ASN A 317 -10.05 10.89 5.70
N PHE A 318 -9.50 10.28 4.66
CA PHE A 318 -8.84 8.98 4.75
C PHE A 318 -7.33 9.18 4.77
N ILE A 319 -6.66 8.39 5.58
CA ILE A 319 -5.21 8.25 5.58
C ILE A 319 -4.84 7.12 4.63
N GLU A 320 -3.75 7.29 3.89
CA GLU A 320 -3.21 6.24 3.04
C GLU A 320 -2.79 5.02 3.88
N PRO A 321 -2.97 3.78 3.36
CA PRO A 321 -2.53 2.58 4.06
C PRO A 321 -1.01 2.50 4.12
N MET A 322 -0.43 2.92 5.24
CA MET A 322 1.01 2.96 5.47
C MET A 322 1.61 1.59 5.85
N GLY A 323 0.77 0.56 6.01
CA GLY A 323 1.19 -0.83 6.27
C GLY A 323 1.80 -1.12 7.64
N SER A 324 2.13 -0.10 8.45
CA SER A 324 2.75 -0.23 9.76
C SER A 324 2.19 0.81 10.73
N VAL A 325 1.89 0.37 11.96
CA VAL A 325 1.41 1.24 13.06
C VAL A 325 2.44 2.32 13.40
N GLY A 326 3.74 2.03 13.21
CA GLY A 326 4.81 3.01 13.41
C GLY A 326 4.72 4.20 12.48
N LEU A 327 4.47 3.97 11.19
CA LEU A 327 4.29 5.05 10.20
C LEU A 327 3.04 5.86 10.51
N ALA A 328 1.94 5.19 10.86
CA ALA A 328 0.70 5.85 11.25
C ALA A 328 0.88 6.70 12.51
N ALA A 329 1.61 6.22 13.52
CA ALA A 329 1.90 6.97 14.73
C ALA A 329 2.78 8.20 14.46
N THR A 330 3.78 8.09 13.59
CA THR A 330 4.57 9.24 13.13
C THR A 330 3.72 10.25 12.36
N TYR A 331 2.86 9.79 11.46
CA TYR A 331 1.93 10.66 10.76
C TYR A 331 0.98 11.39 11.71
N ILE A 332 0.39 10.67 12.68
CA ILE A 332 -0.47 11.25 13.73
C ILE A 332 0.32 12.31 14.51
N ALA A 333 1.54 12.02 14.95
CA ALA A 333 2.39 12.99 15.65
C ALA A 333 2.59 14.29 14.83
N LEU A 334 2.89 14.16 13.53
CA LEU A 334 3.05 15.29 12.61
C LEU A 334 1.74 16.06 12.37
N LYS A 335 0.58 15.42 12.52
CA LYS A 335 -0.72 16.09 12.47
C LYS A 335 -1.07 16.80 13.77
N LEU A 336 -0.69 16.23 14.92
CA LEU A 336 -0.95 16.80 16.23
C LEU A 336 -0.05 18.00 16.53
N ARG A 337 1.21 18.00 16.07
CA ARG A 337 2.17 19.08 16.35
C ARG A 337 1.60 20.43 15.88
N ARG A 338 1.66 21.44 16.75
CA ARG A 338 1.10 22.79 16.50
C ARG A 338 1.66 23.43 15.24
N THR A 339 2.97 23.32 15.07
CA THR A 339 3.74 23.97 14.01
C THR A 339 4.89 23.04 13.60
N SER A 340 5.52 23.32 12.47
CA SER A 340 6.72 22.61 12.04
C SER A 340 7.96 22.92 12.88
N SER A 341 7.91 23.91 13.80
CA SER A 341 8.98 24.17 14.78
C SER A 341 8.94 23.21 15.97
N VAL A 342 7.78 22.65 16.31
CA VAL A 342 7.66 21.65 17.37
C VAL A 342 8.32 20.33 16.90
N PRO A 343 9.36 19.83 17.61
CA PRO A 343 10.09 18.66 17.19
C PRO A 343 9.30 17.37 17.43
N VAL A 344 9.45 16.42 16.50
CA VAL A 344 8.92 15.06 16.59
C VAL A 344 10.10 14.09 16.61
N PHE A 345 10.20 13.30 17.66
CA PHE A 345 11.22 12.28 17.84
C PHE A 345 10.62 10.89 17.62
N VAL A 346 11.37 10.00 16.97
CA VAL A 346 11.00 8.60 16.81
C VAL A 346 12.05 7.69 17.42
N ALA A 347 11.62 6.61 18.06
CA ALA A 347 12.50 5.55 18.56
C ALA A 347 11.78 4.19 18.52
N GLY A 348 12.52 3.09 18.48
CA GLY A 348 11.96 1.74 18.39
C GLY A 348 11.25 1.42 17.06
N LEU A 349 11.44 2.26 16.02
CA LEU A 349 11.02 2.01 14.63
C LEU A 349 12.20 1.46 13.82
N ASP A 350 12.68 0.26 14.17
CA ASP A 350 13.94 -0.24 13.64
C ASP A 350 13.85 -0.84 12.22
N PHE A 351 12.67 -1.32 11.82
CA PHE A 351 12.41 -2.05 10.56
C PHE A 351 13.44 -3.15 10.24
N SER A 352 13.99 -3.72 11.29
CA SER A 352 15.05 -4.71 11.27
C SER A 352 15.22 -5.23 12.69
N TYR A 353 16.05 -6.25 12.84
CA TYR A 353 16.25 -6.92 14.10
C TYR A 353 17.59 -7.62 14.15
N SER A 354 18.15 -7.75 15.35
CA SER A 354 19.33 -8.52 15.66
C SER A 354 19.04 -10.02 15.60
N ILE A 355 20.08 -10.84 15.42
CA ILE A 355 19.92 -12.30 15.45
C ILE A 355 19.39 -12.71 16.84
N GLY A 356 18.26 -13.40 16.88
CA GLY A 356 17.65 -13.88 18.12
C GLY A 356 16.74 -12.88 18.84
N ILE A 357 16.75 -11.60 18.50
CA ILE A 357 15.95 -10.57 19.19
C ILE A 357 15.18 -9.78 18.14
N THR A 358 13.84 -9.79 18.20
CA THR A 358 12.99 -9.13 17.18
C THR A 358 12.27 -7.88 17.67
N HIS A 359 12.17 -7.72 18.99
CA HIS A 359 11.37 -6.71 19.64
C HIS A 359 12.02 -6.31 20.96
N ALA A 360 11.65 -5.14 21.47
CA ALA A 360 12.03 -4.65 22.78
C ALA A 360 11.66 -5.62 23.92
N LYS A 361 12.39 -5.54 25.02
CA LYS A 361 12.08 -6.27 26.26
C LYS A 361 10.68 -5.88 26.77
N GLY A 362 9.95 -6.86 27.29
CA GLY A 362 8.59 -6.66 27.84
C GLY A 362 7.46 -6.67 26.82
N THR A 363 7.76 -6.75 25.52
CA THR A 363 6.75 -6.89 24.46
C THR A 363 6.04 -8.25 24.53
N MET A 364 4.81 -8.31 24.03
CA MET A 364 4.06 -9.58 24.01
C MET A 364 4.71 -10.65 23.12
N ALA A 365 5.39 -10.24 22.05
CA ALA A 365 6.15 -11.15 21.19
C ALA A 365 7.26 -11.88 21.98
N LEU A 366 8.04 -11.15 22.78
CA LEU A 366 9.09 -11.75 23.61
C LEU A 366 8.50 -12.55 24.78
N LYS A 367 7.47 -12.04 25.46
CA LYS A 367 6.78 -12.77 26.54
C LYS A 367 6.23 -14.11 26.07
N GLN A 368 5.67 -14.17 24.86
CA GLN A 368 5.18 -15.43 24.30
C GLN A 368 6.32 -16.43 24.07
N ARG A 369 7.53 -15.97 23.72
CA ARG A 369 8.70 -16.83 23.62
C ARG A 369 9.15 -17.35 24.97
N PHE A 370 9.16 -16.52 26.01
CA PHE A 370 9.40 -17.01 27.38
C PHE A 370 8.41 -18.12 27.78
N ILE A 371 7.12 -17.91 27.52
CA ILE A 371 6.07 -18.90 27.84
C ILE A 371 6.28 -20.22 27.09
N ASN A 372 6.68 -20.14 25.81
CA ASN A 372 6.78 -21.33 24.97
C ASN A 372 8.18 -21.98 25.02
N SER A 373 9.18 -21.30 25.57
CA SER A 373 10.56 -21.80 25.61
C SER A 373 10.70 -23.05 26.47
N GLY A 374 11.67 -23.89 26.11
CA GLY A 374 11.96 -25.14 26.82
C GLY A 374 13.25 -25.77 26.30
N ARG A 375 13.49 -27.04 26.65
CA ARG A 375 14.75 -27.74 26.31
C ARG A 375 15.09 -27.72 24.82
N LEU A 376 14.08 -27.77 23.95
CA LEU A 376 14.23 -27.85 22.49
C LEU A 376 13.93 -26.54 21.77
N MET A 377 13.45 -25.52 22.47
CA MET A 377 13.08 -24.25 21.86
C MET A 377 13.65 -23.08 22.68
N PRO A 378 14.68 -22.38 22.18
CA PRO A 378 15.28 -21.26 22.88
C PRO A 378 14.32 -20.06 22.94
N ILE A 379 14.62 -19.12 23.84
CA ILE A 379 13.88 -17.85 23.93
C ILE A 379 14.22 -16.95 22.74
N GLU A 380 15.45 -17.05 22.24
CA GLU A 380 15.93 -16.34 21.07
C GLU A 380 15.13 -16.72 19.81
N ASN A 381 14.84 -15.71 18.99
CA ASN A 381 14.19 -15.85 17.71
C ASN A 381 15.15 -16.10 16.55
N TYR A 382 15.86 -17.23 16.59
CA TYR A 382 16.72 -17.63 15.48
C TYR A 382 15.92 -17.96 14.22
N ASP A 383 14.71 -18.53 14.35
CA ASP A 383 13.84 -18.84 13.21
C ASP A 383 13.52 -17.61 12.36
N ALA A 384 13.33 -16.44 12.97
CA ALA A 384 13.13 -15.21 12.21
C ALA A 384 14.37 -14.87 11.38
N ALA A 385 15.55 -14.86 12.02
CA ALA A 385 16.81 -14.46 11.40
C ALA A 385 17.30 -15.41 10.28
N PHE A 386 16.98 -16.70 10.38
CA PHE A 386 17.38 -17.73 9.41
C PHE A 386 16.24 -18.22 8.52
N SER A 387 15.09 -17.54 8.53
CA SER A 387 13.98 -17.85 7.62
C SER A 387 14.35 -17.51 6.17
N MET A 388 13.69 -18.17 5.20
CA MET A 388 13.82 -17.84 3.77
C MET A 388 13.43 -16.39 3.43
N ALA A 389 12.64 -15.74 4.30
CA ALA A 389 12.21 -14.36 4.14
C ALA A 389 13.22 -13.34 4.69
N ALA A 390 14.19 -13.79 5.49
CA ALA A 390 15.18 -12.93 6.12
C ALA A 390 16.29 -12.55 5.13
N GLN A 391 16.77 -11.32 5.26
CA GLN A 391 17.86 -10.76 4.48
C GLN A 391 18.81 -10.02 5.40
N THR A 392 20.11 -10.10 5.12
CA THR A 392 21.13 -9.34 5.85
C THR A 392 21.16 -7.91 5.33
N VAL A 393 21.10 -6.94 6.24
CA VAL A 393 21.17 -5.50 5.93
C VAL A 393 22.14 -4.80 6.88
N ILE A 394 22.51 -3.58 6.54
CA ILE A 394 23.42 -2.75 7.35
C ILE A 394 22.60 -1.80 8.21
N SER A 395 22.83 -1.84 9.52
CA SER A 395 22.24 -0.93 10.50
C SER A 395 22.80 0.49 10.38
N LYS A 396 22.15 1.46 11.04
CA LYS A 396 22.65 2.84 11.22
C LYS A 396 24.08 2.89 11.79
N SER A 397 24.43 1.91 12.64
CA SER A 397 25.74 1.79 13.28
C SER A 397 26.79 1.04 12.44
N GLY A 398 26.48 0.66 11.20
CA GLY A 398 27.36 -0.12 10.32
C GLY A 398 27.39 -1.63 10.61
N LYS A 399 26.70 -2.11 11.66
CA LYS A 399 26.59 -3.54 11.99
C LYS A 399 25.66 -4.27 11.03
N LYS A 400 25.97 -5.54 10.73
CA LYS A 400 25.09 -6.46 10.00
C LYS A 400 23.94 -6.91 10.91
N ILE A 401 22.71 -6.75 10.43
CA ILE A 401 21.48 -7.13 11.11
C ILE A 401 20.52 -7.81 10.11
N CYS A 402 19.40 -8.33 10.60
CA CYS A 402 18.39 -9.00 9.79
C CYS A 402 17.20 -8.06 9.49
N SER A 403 16.60 -8.22 8.32
CA SER A 403 15.31 -7.62 7.99
C SER A 403 14.54 -8.56 7.05
N THR A 404 13.32 -8.19 6.67
CA THR A 404 12.51 -8.92 5.69
C THR A 404 12.05 -7.96 4.59
N LYS A 405 11.62 -8.47 3.44
CA LYS A 405 11.09 -7.62 2.35
C LYS A 405 9.97 -6.69 2.83
N ILE A 406 9.12 -7.14 3.75
CA ILE A 406 8.02 -6.34 4.32
C ILE A 406 8.56 -5.20 5.20
N LEU A 407 9.50 -5.50 6.12
CA LEU A 407 10.09 -4.47 6.97
C LEU A 407 10.87 -3.43 6.15
N LEU A 408 11.60 -3.88 5.12
CA LEU A 408 12.29 -2.99 4.20
C LEU A 408 11.32 -2.09 3.44
N GLN A 409 10.15 -2.61 3.04
CA GLN A 409 9.10 -1.80 2.44
C GLN A 409 8.59 -0.73 3.41
N TYR A 410 8.41 -1.04 4.69
CA TYR A 410 8.04 -0.03 5.69
C TYR A 410 9.13 1.04 5.87
N ALA A 411 10.41 0.66 5.91
CA ALA A 411 11.52 1.62 5.98
C ALA A 411 11.56 2.54 4.75
N GLN A 412 11.37 1.98 3.55
CA GLN A 412 11.30 2.74 2.31
C GLN A 412 10.10 3.70 2.31
N GLN A 413 8.92 3.24 2.71
CA GLN A 413 7.72 4.08 2.83
C GLN A 413 7.93 5.20 3.85
N PHE A 414 8.52 4.90 5.02
CA PHE A 414 8.84 5.90 6.03
C PHE A 414 9.72 7.01 5.44
N CYS A 415 10.82 6.63 4.77
CA CYS A 415 11.73 7.58 4.14
C CYS A 415 11.01 8.41 3.06
N MET A 416 10.23 7.77 2.18
CA MET A 416 9.47 8.48 1.14
C MET A 416 8.50 9.51 1.72
N MET A 417 7.84 9.18 2.83
CA MET A 417 6.84 10.05 3.46
C MET A 417 7.45 11.18 4.29
N PHE A 418 8.53 10.92 5.01
CA PHE A 418 8.99 11.83 6.07
C PHE A 418 10.38 12.43 5.88
N LYS A 419 11.17 12.01 4.88
CA LYS A 419 12.54 12.55 4.68
C LYS A 419 12.62 14.07 4.51
N ASN A 420 11.56 14.68 3.97
CA ASN A 420 11.49 16.11 3.69
C ASN A 420 10.76 16.90 4.80
N GLU A 421 10.28 16.20 5.84
CA GLU A 421 9.62 16.84 6.97
C GLU A 421 10.64 17.58 7.84
N ARG A 422 10.27 18.78 8.30
CA ARG A 422 11.13 19.57 9.19
C ARG A 422 11.01 19.08 10.63
N ASN A 423 12.09 19.17 11.39
CA ASN A 423 12.15 18.87 12.82
C ASN A 423 11.59 17.48 13.20
N ILE A 424 11.83 16.49 12.34
CA ILE A 424 11.65 15.08 12.68
C ILE A 424 13.03 14.45 12.90
N PHE A 425 13.18 13.70 13.99
CA PHE A 425 14.46 13.16 14.41
C PHE A 425 14.35 11.70 14.84
N ASP A 426 15.39 10.93 14.54
CA ASP A 426 15.55 9.56 14.99
C ASP A 426 16.45 9.52 16.22
N CYS A 427 15.90 9.06 17.34
CA CYS A 427 16.63 8.94 18.61
C CYS A 427 17.22 7.55 18.83
N SER A 428 16.95 6.59 17.94
CA SER A 428 17.45 5.23 18.10
C SER A 428 18.86 5.10 17.52
N SER A 429 19.73 4.40 18.26
CA SER A 429 21.04 3.96 17.77
C SER A 429 20.98 2.66 16.97
N THR A 430 19.85 1.96 17.01
CA THR A 430 19.62 0.69 16.32
C THR A 430 18.70 0.85 15.11
N GLY A 431 18.58 -0.22 14.32
CA GLY A 431 17.69 -0.29 13.17
C GLY A 431 18.32 0.16 11.85
N ILE A 432 17.49 0.26 10.81
CA ILE A 432 17.86 0.75 9.48
C ILE A 432 17.71 2.28 9.43
N ASN A 433 18.56 2.95 8.65
CA ASN A 433 18.46 4.38 8.41
C ASN A 433 17.07 4.76 7.86
N LEU A 434 16.37 5.64 8.59
CA LEU A 434 15.02 6.10 8.26
C LEU A 434 14.99 7.28 7.27
N GLY A 435 16.16 7.79 6.85
CA GLY A 435 16.26 8.94 5.96
C GLY A 435 15.98 10.30 6.62
N ILE A 436 15.90 10.33 7.95
CA ILE A 436 15.74 11.53 8.77
C ILE A 436 16.98 11.73 9.65
N PRO A 437 17.28 12.96 10.11
CA PRO A 437 18.43 13.23 10.95
C PRO A 437 18.39 12.48 12.29
N GLN A 438 19.54 12.00 12.77
CA GLN A 438 19.66 11.49 14.13
C GLN A 438 19.89 12.65 15.11
N SER A 439 19.20 12.61 16.25
CA SER A 439 19.40 13.60 17.32
C SER A 439 19.04 13.02 18.68
N SER A 440 19.69 13.52 19.73
CA SER A 440 19.24 13.28 21.11
C SER A 440 17.94 14.03 21.38
N LEU A 441 17.21 13.61 22.41
CA LEU A 441 16.01 14.31 22.85
C LEU A 441 16.35 15.73 23.32
N PHE A 442 15.56 16.71 22.91
CA PHE A 442 15.66 18.10 23.37
C PHE A 442 14.27 18.73 23.47
N THR A 443 14.16 19.79 24.27
CA THR A 443 12.90 20.50 24.50
C THR A 443 12.89 21.89 23.90
N THR A 444 11.79 22.28 23.27
CA THR A 444 11.52 23.65 22.83
C THR A 444 10.20 24.10 23.47
N LYS A 445 10.19 25.28 24.12
CA LYS A 445 8.98 25.83 24.75
C LYS A 445 8.22 26.69 23.75
N GLU A 446 6.97 26.34 23.46
CA GLU A 446 6.01 27.20 22.78
C GLU A 446 4.74 27.37 23.64
N ASN A 447 4.17 28.59 23.64
CA ASN A 447 3.03 28.95 24.48
C ASN A 447 1.72 28.29 24.02
N MET A 448 0.88 27.93 24.99
CA MET A 448 -0.39 27.23 24.79
C MET A 448 -1.56 28.20 24.53
N GLN A 449 -2.36 27.92 23.50
CA GLN A 449 -3.76 28.38 23.42
C GLN A 449 -4.67 27.23 22.95
N LYS A 450 -5.71 26.93 23.74
CA LYS A 450 -6.67 25.87 23.42
C LYS A 450 -7.82 26.47 22.60
N GLU A 451 -8.05 25.92 21.41
CA GLU A 451 -9.29 26.14 20.67
C GLU A 451 -10.23 24.94 20.85
N LYS A 452 -11.55 25.22 20.86
CA LYS A 452 -12.61 24.22 20.93
C LYS A 452 -13.12 23.91 19.53
N CYS A 453 -13.24 22.63 19.19
CA CYS A 453 -13.87 22.17 17.95
C CYS A 453 -15.17 21.40 18.21
N LYS A 454 -16.08 21.47 17.22
CA LYS A 454 -17.48 20.97 17.25
C LYS A 454 -17.59 19.53 16.70
N SER A 455 -18.58 18.78 17.19
CA SER A 455 -18.86 17.40 16.82
C SER A 455 -19.64 17.24 15.50
N ASN A 456 -19.51 16.06 14.87
CA ASN A 456 -20.19 15.66 13.63
C ASN A 456 -21.56 15.01 13.94
N LYS A 457 -22.66 15.57 13.40
CA LYS A 457 -24.05 15.15 13.72
C LYS A 457 -24.70 14.13 12.76
N ASN A 458 -24.02 13.67 11.71
CA ASN A 458 -24.68 12.93 10.60
C ASN A 458 -24.45 11.40 10.61
N VAL A 459 -23.72 10.86 11.58
CA VAL A 459 -23.24 9.46 11.55
C VAL A 459 -24.34 8.43 11.85
N SER A 460 -25.25 8.71 12.79
CA SER A 460 -26.38 7.80 13.10
C SER A 460 -27.31 7.62 11.91
N ASN A 461 -27.63 8.71 11.19
CA ASN A 461 -28.46 8.65 9.99
C ASN A 461 -27.84 7.73 8.93
N PHE A 462 -26.52 7.85 8.70
CA PHE A 462 -25.81 6.96 7.78
C PHE A 462 -25.97 5.48 8.17
N CYS A 463 -25.79 5.13 9.44
CA CYS A 463 -25.87 3.72 9.87
C CYS A 463 -27.26 3.12 9.66
N GLU A 464 -28.32 3.89 9.93
CA GLU A 464 -29.71 3.46 9.73
C GLU A 464 -30.07 3.37 8.23
N GLU A 465 -29.65 4.36 7.44
CA GLU A 465 -29.84 4.35 5.98
C GLU A 465 -29.12 3.17 5.33
N GLU A 466 -27.87 2.91 5.74
CA GLU A 466 -27.08 1.80 5.22
C GLU A 466 -27.70 0.45 5.61
N LYS A 467 -28.22 0.32 6.83
CA LYS A 467 -28.97 -0.87 7.26
C LYS A 467 -30.19 -1.09 6.36
N LYS A 468 -31.00 -0.05 6.13
CA LYS A 468 -32.19 -0.13 5.26
C LYS A 468 -31.83 -0.52 3.83
N LYS A 469 -30.70 -0.03 3.30
CA LYS A 469 -30.20 -0.41 1.97
C LYS A 469 -29.81 -1.88 1.89
N LEU A 470 -29.21 -2.43 2.94
CA LEU A 470 -28.92 -3.86 3.02
C LEU A 470 -30.20 -4.70 3.13
N GLU A 471 -31.22 -4.24 3.84
CA GLU A 471 -32.52 -4.91 3.91
C GLU A 471 -33.24 -4.90 2.55
N GLU A 472 -33.20 -3.77 1.83
CA GLU A 472 -33.66 -3.66 0.44
C GLU A 472 -32.92 -4.66 -0.45
N LEU A 473 -31.59 -4.67 -0.42
CA LEU A 473 -30.77 -5.58 -1.21
C LEU A 473 -31.07 -7.05 -0.89
N ARG A 474 -31.18 -7.40 0.39
CA ARG A 474 -31.52 -8.74 0.86
C ARG A 474 -32.86 -9.21 0.29
N SER A 475 -33.89 -8.38 0.34
CA SER A 475 -35.21 -8.72 -0.19
C SER A 475 -35.19 -8.83 -1.71
N LEU A 476 -34.54 -7.90 -2.43
CA LEU A 476 -34.40 -7.99 -3.89
C LEU A 476 -33.68 -9.26 -4.33
N LEU A 477 -32.63 -9.69 -3.61
CA LEU A 477 -31.89 -10.92 -3.90
C LEU A 477 -32.64 -12.20 -3.52
N SER A 478 -33.61 -12.13 -2.61
CA SER A 478 -34.36 -13.30 -2.12
C SER A 478 -35.71 -13.47 -2.83
N ASP A 479 -36.46 -12.37 -2.95
CA ASP A 479 -37.85 -12.35 -3.44
C ASP A 479 -37.94 -11.91 -4.91
N GLY A 480 -36.86 -11.37 -5.47
CA GLY A 480 -36.79 -10.89 -6.85
C GLY A 480 -37.86 -9.84 -7.15
N GLU A 481 -38.62 -10.05 -8.22
CA GLU A 481 -39.71 -9.16 -8.64
C GLU A 481 -40.86 -9.07 -7.63
N LYS A 482 -40.97 -10.01 -6.69
CA LYS A 482 -41.99 -9.99 -5.62
C LYS A 482 -41.56 -9.18 -4.40
N SER A 483 -40.35 -8.63 -4.38
CA SER A 483 -39.85 -7.85 -3.25
C SER A 483 -40.72 -6.60 -3.02
N PRO A 484 -41.10 -6.28 -1.76
CA PRO A 484 -41.79 -5.04 -1.43
C PRO A 484 -40.97 -3.78 -1.71
N PHE A 485 -39.64 -3.92 -1.87
CA PHE A 485 -38.74 -2.82 -2.23
C PHE A 485 -38.54 -2.67 -3.74
N ARG A 486 -39.26 -3.47 -4.54
CA ARG A 486 -39.20 -3.37 -5.99
C ARG A 486 -39.77 -2.02 -6.44
N LYS A 487 -38.94 -1.18 -7.04
CA LYS A 487 -39.35 0.13 -7.58
C LYS A 487 -39.93 -0.06 -8.99
N ASN A 488 -41.21 -0.43 -9.04
CA ASN A 488 -41.95 -0.68 -10.30
C ASN A 488 -42.74 0.53 -10.81
N LEU A 489 -42.61 1.71 -10.18
CA LEU A 489 -43.27 2.92 -10.64
C LEU A 489 -42.65 3.36 -11.98
N HIS A 490 -43.30 2.95 -13.07
CA HIS A 490 -43.08 3.35 -14.47
C HIS A 490 -41.94 2.69 -15.26
N LYS A 491 -41.69 1.38 -15.13
CA LYS A 491 -40.90 0.56 -16.10
C LYS A 491 -39.43 1.00 -16.39
N GLU A 492 -38.85 1.98 -15.70
CA GLU A 492 -37.55 2.53 -16.10
C GLU A 492 -36.32 1.75 -15.63
N ILE A 493 -36.42 0.88 -14.61
CA ILE A 493 -35.25 0.17 -14.06
C ILE A 493 -35.56 -1.32 -13.91
N SER A 494 -34.73 -2.17 -14.53
CA SER A 494 -34.80 -3.63 -14.39
C SER A 494 -34.38 -4.10 -12.98
N LEU A 495 -34.84 -5.27 -12.53
CA LEU A 495 -34.38 -5.84 -11.23
C LEU A 495 -32.86 -5.95 -11.17
N SER A 496 -32.23 -6.41 -12.25
CA SER A 496 -30.78 -6.52 -12.38
C SER A 496 -30.07 -5.18 -12.19
N GLU A 497 -30.61 -4.12 -12.79
CA GLU A 497 -30.06 -2.77 -12.67
C GLU A 497 -30.29 -2.18 -11.26
N GLN A 498 -31.44 -2.44 -10.64
CA GLN A 498 -31.70 -2.03 -9.25
C GLN A 498 -30.75 -2.72 -8.26
N ILE A 499 -30.56 -4.05 -8.39
CA ILE A 499 -29.58 -4.81 -7.59
C ILE A 499 -28.17 -4.26 -7.80
N LYS A 500 -27.77 -4.06 -9.07
CA LYS A 500 -26.44 -3.53 -9.41
C LYS A 500 -26.20 -2.19 -8.74
N LYS A 501 -27.12 -1.23 -8.87
CA LYS A 501 -27.00 0.12 -8.25
C LYS A 501 -26.77 0.06 -6.74
N ILE A 502 -27.42 -0.88 -6.04
CA ILE A 502 -27.26 -0.98 -4.57
C ILE A 502 -25.99 -1.73 -4.19
N ALA A 503 -25.69 -2.85 -4.86
CA ALA A 503 -24.59 -3.73 -4.49
C ALA A 503 -23.22 -3.17 -4.91
N GLU A 504 -23.12 -2.52 -6.07
CA GLU A 504 -21.86 -1.98 -6.61
C GLU A 504 -21.28 -0.83 -5.76
N GLU A 505 -22.13 -0.07 -5.05
CA GLU A 505 -21.72 0.97 -4.11
C GLU A 505 -21.35 0.42 -2.71
N ARG A 506 -21.43 -0.89 -2.51
CA ARG A 506 -21.24 -1.57 -1.21
C ARG A 506 -20.19 -2.65 -1.35
N GLU A 507 -19.02 -2.29 -1.86
CA GLU A 507 -17.96 -3.25 -2.18
C GLU A 507 -17.50 -4.06 -0.98
N TYR A 508 -17.66 -3.53 0.24
CA TYR A 508 -17.39 -4.27 1.49
C TYR A 508 -18.18 -5.59 1.62
N LEU A 509 -19.27 -5.79 0.86
CA LEU A 509 -20.02 -7.04 0.79
C LEU A 509 -19.29 -8.15 0.02
N PHE A 510 -18.34 -7.81 -0.85
CA PHE A 510 -17.70 -8.77 -1.76
C PHE A 510 -16.19 -8.61 -1.90
N LEU A 511 -15.57 -7.53 -1.41
CA LEU A 511 -14.11 -7.29 -1.49
C LEU A 511 -13.29 -8.45 -0.93
N HIS A 512 -13.84 -9.24 0.01
CA HIS A 512 -13.17 -10.43 0.56
C HIS A 512 -13.38 -11.72 -0.22
N PHE A 513 -14.15 -11.71 -1.31
CA PHE A 513 -14.28 -12.88 -2.19
C PHE A 513 -13.05 -12.99 -3.07
N PRO A 514 -12.54 -14.19 -3.42
CA PRO A 514 -11.36 -14.32 -4.30
C PRO A 514 -11.45 -13.55 -5.62
N ASP A 515 -12.67 -13.46 -6.16
CA ASP A 515 -13.03 -12.81 -7.42
C ASP A 515 -13.72 -11.44 -7.23
N GLY A 516 -13.78 -10.93 -6.00
CA GLY A 516 -14.47 -9.68 -5.64
C GLY A 516 -13.69 -8.39 -5.92
N TYR A 517 -12.85 -8.39 -6.94
CA TYR A 517 -12.17 -7.19 -7.45
C TYR A 517 -13.03 -6.42 -8.46
N VAL A 518 -14.07 -7.06 -9.00
CA VAL A 518 -15.14 -6.43 -9.80
C VAL A 518 -16.49 -7.01 -9.36
N PHE A 519 -17.52 -6.19 -9.31
CA PHE A 519 -18.89 -6.65 -9.09
C PHE A 519 -19.40 -7.46 -10.28
N LYS A 520 -20.01 -8.62 -10.03
CA LYS A 520 -20.54 -9.51 -11.08
C LYS A 520 -22.01 -9.81 -10.85
N MET A 521 -22.78 -9.82 -11.94
CA MET A 521 -24.20 -10.20 -11.93
C MET A 521 -24.43 -11.72 -12.02
N GLU A 522 -23.37 -12.52 -11.94
CA GLU A 522 -23.46 -13.98 -11.94
C GLU A 522 -24.21 -14.50 -10.70
N GLN A 523 -25.09 -15.49 -10.88
CA GLN A 523 -25.93 -16.01 -9.81
C GLN A 523 -25.13 -16.51 -8.58
N SER A 524 -23.97 -17.12 -8.80
CA SER A 524 -23.09 -17.59 -7.72
C SER A 524 -22.49 -16.43 -6.91
N PHE A 525 -22.18 -15.31 -7.56
CA PHE A 525 -21.68 -14.09 -6.93
C PHE A 525 -22.77 -13.43 -6.09
N LEU A 526 -23.97 -13.26 -6.67
CA LEU A 526 -25.13 -12.67 -6.00
C LEU A 526 -25.59 -13.50 -4.78
N LYS A 527 -25.55 -14.84 -4.85
CA LYS A 527 -25.84 -15.71 -3.70
C LYS A 527 -24.88 -15.49 -2.53
N ARG A 528 -23.58 -15.26 -2.80
CA ARG A 528 -22.59 -14.95 -1.77
C ARG A 528 -22.83 -13.55 -1.18
N ILE A 529 -23.15 -12.55 -2.00
CA ILE A 529 -23.53 -11.21 -1.51
C ILE A 529 -24.74 -11.31 -0.57
N ARG A 530 -25.79 -12.03 -0.97
CA ARG A 530 -26.97 -12.23 -0.12
C ARG A 530 -26.61 -12.85 1.23
N ALA A 531 -25.69 -13.81 1.27
CA ALA A 531 -25.25 -14.41 2.53
C ALA A 531 -24.51 -13.40 3.42
N GLU A 532 -23.78 -12.46 2.82
CA GLU A 532 -23.09 -11.39 3.55
C GLU A 532 -24.04 -10.28 4.04
N THR A 533 -25.16 -10.01 3.36
CA THR A 533 -26.08 -8.95 3.79
C THR A 533 -26.61 -9.17 5.21
N ASP A 534 -26.97 -10.41 5.57
CA ASP A 534 -27.47 -10.72 6.92
C ASP A 534 -26.38 -10.52 7.99
N PHE A 535 -25.13 -10.87 7.65
CA PHE A 535 -23.99 -10.68 8.55
C PHE A 535 -23.75 -9.20 8.85
N PHE A 536 -23.78 -8.34 7.82
CA PHE A 536 -23.51 -6.91 7.96
C PHE A 536 -24.69 -6.11 8.53
N ILE A 537 -25.95 -6.49 8.25
CA ILE A 537 -27.13 -5.96 8.96
C ILE A 537 -26.95 -6.14 10.46
N LYS A 538 -26.57 -7.35 10.91
CA LYS A 538 -26.31 -7.62 12.32
C LYS A 538 -25.17 -6.77 12.89
N GLN A 539 -24.13 -6.46 12.10
CA GLN A 539 -23.05 -5.59 12.57
C GLN A 539 -23.52 -4.14 12.75
N LEU A 540 -24.32 -3.62 11.82
CA LEU A 540 -24.91 -2.29 11.94
C LEU A 540 -25.87 -2.20 13.13
N GLU A 541 -26.69 -3.22 13.37
CA GLU A 541 -27.55 -3.28 14.57
C GLU A 541 -26.75 -3.24 15.87
N ILE A 542 -25.64 -3.98 15.92
CA ILE A 542 -24.72 -3.92 17.06
C ILE A 542 -24.13 -2.51 17.17
N ALA A 543 -23.69 -1.92 16.06
CA ALA A 543 -23.08 -0.58 16.03
C ALA A 543 -24.06 0.49 16.55
N ILE A 544 -25.29 0.50 16.04
CA ILE A 544 -26.38 1.40 16.45
C ILE A 544 -26.70 1.22 17.94
N ARG A 545 -26.87 -0.01 18.41
CA ARG A 545 -27.17 -0.29 19.83
C ARG A 545 -26.04 0.13 20.77
N GLU A 546 -24.81 -0.05 20.31
CA GLU A 546 -23.61 0.33 21.03
C GLU A 546 -23.28 1.82 20.94
N ASN A 547 -23.88 2.56 19.99
CA ASN A 547 -23.68 4.00 19.81
C ASN A 547 -24.36 4.78 20.93
N LYS A 548 -23.65 4.91 22.04
CA LYS A 548 -24.02 5.69 23.21
C LYS A 548 -22.86 6.60 23.57
N PRO A 549 -23.13 7.79 24.13
CA PRO A 549 -22.08 8.60 24.73
C PRO A 549 -21.35 7.75 25.79
N LEU A 550 -20.02 7.75 25.72
CA LEU A 550 -19.13 7.06 26.67
C LEU A 550 -19.12 7.78 28.02
#